data_AF-A0A1T0CH55-F1
#
_entry.id   AF-A0A1T0CH55-F1
#
_cell.length_a   1.000
_cell.length_b   1.000
_cell.length_c   1.000
_cell.angle_alpha   90.00
_cell.angle_beta   90.00
_cell.angle_gamma   90.00
#
_symmetry.space_group_name_H-M   'P 1'
#
loop_
_entity.id
_entity.type
_entity.pdbx_description
1 polymer ?
#
loop_
_entity_poly.entity_id
_entity_poly.type
_entity_poly.pdbx_seq_one_letter_code
_entity_poly.pdbx_strand_id
1 'polypeptide(L)'
;MPALTDTHQLQQKTLAMLLAVPQVMANRLWIIASTDPTNQNSTKQQHDEIHAMIAEKQLAFMQSLSDITTQLYRSQMVLGLAMLGNWQNLMMGNQQTYVQMNQKIETETLKILDKGINPYVQAVQDNQRRLVFSK
;
A
#
# COMPACT_ATOMS: atom_id res chain seq x y z
N MET A 1 20.23 -10.18 -4.00
CA MET A 1 19.56 -9.06 -4.69
C MET A 1 18.20 -8.78 -4.04
N PRO A 2 18.14 -8.22 -2.82
CA PRO A 2 16.88 -7.97 -2.11
C PRO A 2 15.99 -6.90 -2.78
N ALA A 3 16.59 -5.83 -3.33
CA ALA A 3 15.85 -4.72 -3.95
C ALA A 3 14.99 -5.11 -5.18
N LEU A 4 15.37 -6.15 -5.93
CA LEU A 4 14.60 -6.68 -7.06
C LEU A 4 13.35 -7.44 -6.59
N THR A 5 13.44 -8.14 -5.48
CA THR A 5 12.29 -8.85 -4.89
C THR A 5 11.30 -7.85 -4.30
N ASP A 6 11.80 -6.81 -3.64
CA ASP A 6 10.98 -5.78 -2.99
C ASP A 6 10.23 -4.91 -4.02
N THR A 7 10.88 -4.55 -5.13
CA THR A 7 10.22 -3.83 -6.24
C THR A 7 9.14 -4.68 -6.91
N HIS A 8 9.41 -5.97 -7.14
CA HIS A 8 8.43 -6.87 -7.74
C HIS A 8 7.21 -7.09 -6.84
N GLN A 9 7.40 -7.25 -5.53
CA GLN A 9 6.29 -7.34 -4.57
C GLN A 9 5.45 -6.07 -4.55
N LEU A 10 6.09 -4.89 -4.57
CA LEU A 10 5.40 -3.61 -4.62
C LEU A 10 4.57 -3.46 -5.90
N GLN A 11 5.14 -3.86 -7.04
CA GLN A 11 4.44 -3.86 -8.33
C GLN A 11 3.23 -4.81 -8.31
N GLN A 12 3.39 -6.02 -7.79
CA GLN A 12 2.30 -6.99 -7.65
C GLN A 12 1.15 -6.45 -6.80
N LYS A 13 1.46 -5.87 -5.62
CA LYS A 13 0.45 -5.23 -4.75
C LYS A 13 -0.30 -4.13 -5.48
N THR A 14 0.44 -3.27 -6.19
CA THR A 14 -0.14 -2.13 -6.93
C THR A 14 -1.03 -2.61 -8.08
N LEU A 15 -0.57 -3.57 -8.87
CA LEU A 15 -1.34 -4.15 -9.98
C LEU A 15 -2.60 -4.87 -9.47
N ALA A 16 -2.47 -5.69 -8.43
CA ALA A 16 -3.59 -6.39 -7.82
C ALA A 16 -4.67 -5.40 -7.37
N MET A 17 -4.27 -4.29 -6.74
CA MET A 17 -5.18 -3.23 -6.32
C MET A 17 -5.85 -2.54 -7.52
N LEU A 18 -5.09 -2.17 -8.55
CA LEU A 18 -5.60 -1.50 -9.75
C LEU A 18 -6.63 -2.33 -10.52
N LEU A 19 -6.48 -3.66 -10.49
CA LEU A 19 -7.45 -4.58 -11.10
C LEU A 19 -8.66 -4.81 -10.19
N ALA A 20 -8.43 -4.95 -8.89
CA ALA A 20 -9.47 -5.25 -7.91
C ALA A 20 -10.49 -4.12 -7.74
N VAL A 21 -10.05 -2.85 -7.73
CA VAL A 21 -10.94 -1.70 -7.47
C VAL A 21 -12.06 -1.57 -8.52
N PRO A 22 -11.77 -1.50 -9.84
CA PRO A 22 -12.81 -1.48 -10.86
C PRO A 22 -13.69 -2.73 -10.82
N GLN A 23 -13.11 -3.90 -10.55
CA GLN A 23 -13.87 -5.16 -10.49
C GLN A 23 -14.89 -5.17 -9.35
N VAL A 24 -14.51 -4.73 -8.15
CA VAL A 24 -15.45 -4.63 -7.02
C VAL A 24 -16.57 -3.64 -7.33
N MET A 25 -16.22 -2.47 -7.88
CA MET A 25 -17.22 -1.45 -8.22
C MET A 25 -18.18 -1.95 -9.31
N ALA A 26 -17.66 -2.57 -10.37
CA ALA A 26 -18.47 -3.14 -11.44
C ALA A 26 -19.45 -4.19 -10.91
N ASN A 27 -19.00 -5.07 -10.02
CA ASN A 27 -19.88 -6.08 -9.41
C ASN A 27 -21.01 -5.45 -8.58
N ARG A 28 -20.72 -4.42 -7.78
CA ARG A 28 -21.75 -3.74 -6.98
C ARG A 28 -22.75 -3.01 -7.87
N LEU A 29 -22.29 -2.32 -8.91
CA LEU A 29 -23.15 -1.68 -9.90
C LEU A 29 -24.01 -2.70 -10.66
N TRP A 30 -23.44 -3.86 -10.99
CA TRP A 30 -24.17 -4.94 -11.62
C TRP A 30 -25.26 -5.50 -10.70
N ILE A 31 -24.97 -5.70 -9.40
CA ILE A 31 -25.98 -6.09 -8.41
C ILE A 31 -27.11 -5.05 -8.41
N ILE A 32 -26.79 -3.77 -8.24
CA ILE A 32 -27.78 -2.66 -8.27
C ILE A 32 -28.64 -2.69 -9.55
N ALA A 33 -28.04 -2.93 -10.71
CA ALA A 33 -28.75 -2.98 -11.99
C ALA A 33 -29.60 -4.24 -12.18
N SER A 34 -29.21 -5.36 -11.55
CA SER A 34 -29.88 -6.66 -11.65
C SER A 34 -30.94 -6.90 -10.58
N THR A 35 -30.92 -6.13 -9.48
CA THR A 35 -31.89 -6.25 -8.40
C THR A 35 -33.27 -5.80 -8.85
N ASP A 36 -34.28 -6.64 -8.60
CA ASP A 36 -35.69 -6.31 -8.85
C ASP A 36 -36.08 -5.02 -8.10
N PRO A 37 -36.76 -4.04 -8.74
CA PRO A 37 -37.18 -2.80 -8.11
C PRO A 37 -38.07 -2.97 -6.86
N THR A 38 -38.65 -4.15 -6.65
CA THR A 38 -39.39 -4.50 -5.43
C THR A 38 -38.48 -4.78 -4.22
N ASN A 39 -37.19 -5.10 -4.43
CA ASN A 39 -36.21 -5.38 -3.39
C ASN A 39 -35.30 -4.17 -3.09
N GLN A 40 -35.95 -3.06 -2.68
CA GLN A 40 -35.29 -1.78 -2.41
C GLN A 40 -34.22 -1.86 -1.30
N ASN A 41 -34.34 -2.81 -0.39
CA ASN A 41 -33.39 -3.01 0.71
C ASN A 41 -32.00 -3.43 0.21
N SER A 42 -31.95 -4.33 -0.79
CA SER A 42 -30.68 -4.78 -1.37
C SER A 42 -29.98 -3.66 -2.15
N THR A 43 -30.73 -2.89 -2.93
CA THR A 43 -30.21 -1.73 -3.66
C THR A 43 -29.67 -0.67 -2.70
N LYS A 44 -30.39 -0.36 -1.62
CA LYS A 44 -29.93 0.60 -0.60
C LYS A 44 -28.64 0.13 0.08
N GLN A 45 -28.57 -1.15 0.45
CA GLN A 45 -27.38 -1.73 1.06
C GLN A 45 -26.15 -1.61 0.14
N GLN A 46 -26.29 -1.84 -1.17
CA GLN A 46 -25.16 -1.67 -2.09
C GLN A 46 -24.71 -0.20 -2.23
N HIS A 47 -25.63 0.76 -2.15
CA HIS A 47 -25.27 2.18 -2.12
C HIS A 47 -24.52 2.54 -0.82
N ASP A 48 -25.02 2.07 0.32
CA ASP A 48 -24.37 2.28 1.62
C ASP A 48 -22.95 1.69 1.64
N GLU A 49 -22.76 0.51 1.03
CA GLU A 49 -21.46 -0.12 0.86
C GLU A 49 -20.51 0.69 -0.05
N ILE A 50 -21.03 1.29 -1.13
CA ILE A 50 -20.22 2.18 -1.99
C ILE A 50 -19.80 3.43 -1.20
N HIS A 51 -20.68 3.99 -0.36
CA HIS A 51 -20.32 5.10 0.52
C HIS A 51 -19.28 4.70 1.56
N ALA A 52 -19.42 3.51 2.16
CA ALA A 52 -18.44 2.96 3.08
C ALA A 52 -17.06 2.80 2.41
N MET A 53 -16.99 2.32 1.18
CA MET A 53 -15.75 2.24 0.40
C MET A 53 -15.05 3.60 0.24
N ILE A 54 -15.82 4.67 0.00
CA ILE A 54 -15.25 6.02 -0.13
C ILE A 54 -14.68 6.49 1.21
N ALA A 55 -15.39 6.26 2.31
CA ALA A 55 -14.92 6.60 3.65
C ALA A 55 -13.65 5.80 4.02
N GLU A 56 -13.61 4.51 3.72
CA GLU A 56 -12.44 3.64 3.93
C GLU A 56 -11.22 4.13 3.13
N LYS A 57 -11.41 4.67 1.92
CA LYS A 57 -10.30 5.26 1.14
C LYS A 57 -9.68 6.47 1.85
N GLN A 58 -10.50 7.31 2.48
CA GLN A 58 -10.02 8.46 3.25
C GLN A 58 -9.27 8.01 4.51
N LEU A 59 -9.80 7.00 5.20
CA LEU A 59 -9.13 6.40 6.36
C LEU A 59 -7.79 5.75 5.97
N ALA A 60 -7.76 5.00 4.87
CA ALA A 60 -6.53 4.41 4.33
C ALA A 60 -5.48 5.47 3.96
N PHE A 61 -5.91 6.63 3.45
CA PHE A 61 -4.99 7.76 3.21
C PHE A 61 -4.38 8.30 4.50
N MET A 62 -5.19 8.52 5.54
CA MET A 62 -4.69 8.98 6.83
C MET A 62 -3.72 7.97 7.47
N GLN A 63 -4.06 6.68 7.40
CA GLN A 63 -3.18 5.60 7.86
C GLN A 63 -1.88 5.55 7.06
N SER A 64 -1.96 5.69 5.73
CA SER A 64 -0.79 5.74 4.84
C SER A 64 0.16 6.88 5.20
N LEU A 65 -0.36 8.08 5.46
CA LEU A 65 0.47 9.20 5.89
C LEU A 65 1.17 8.93 7.23
N SER A 66 0.45 8.34 8.20
CA SER A 66 1.03 7.96 9.50
C SER A 66 2.13 6.91 9.36
N ASP A 67 1.90 5.88 8.54
CA ASP A 67 2.83 4.78 8.30
C ASP A 67 4.06 5.25 7.53
N ILE A 68 3.89 6.09 6.50
CA ILE A 68 4.98 6.75 5.75
C ILE A 68 5.82 7.60 6.71
N THR A 69 5.18 8.44 7.52
CA THR A 69 5.88 9.33 8.46
C THR A 69 6.71 8.52 9.45
N THR A 70 6.12 7.48 10.04
CA THR A 70 6.82 6.58 10.96
C THR A 70 8.00 5.88 10.27
N GLN A 71 7.82 5.42 9.04
CA GLN A 71 8.88 4.75 8.28
C GLN A 71 9.97 5.74 7.85
N LEU A 72 9.64 6.99 7.54
CA LEU A 72 10.61 8.05 7.24
C LEU A 72 11.53 8.31 8.43
N TYR A 73 10.99 8.43 9.64
CA TYR A 73 11.81 8.60 10.86
C TYR A 73 12.76 7.42 11.06
N ARG A 74 12.26 6.18 10.92
CA ARG A 74 13.10 4.97 11.02
C ARG A 74 14.18 4.94 9.94
N SER A 75 13.82 5.30 8.71
CA SER A 75 14.75 5.33 7.57
C SER A 75 15.85 6.36 7.78
N GLN A 76 15.53 7.54 8.32
CA GLN A 76 16.53 8.56 8.67
C GLN A 76 17.52 8.06 9.71
N MET A 77 17.06 7.35 10.75
CA MET A 77 17.97 6.74 11.74
C MET A 77 18.89 5.69 11.10
N VAL A 78 18.34 4.82 10.26
CA VAL A 78 19.12 3.77 9.55
C VAL A 78 20.17 4.40 8.63
N LEU A 79 19.79 5.41 7.85
CA LEU A 79 20.70 6.10 6.94
C LEU A 79 21.74 6.93 7.69
N GLY A 80 21.38 7.60 8.79
CA GLY A 80 22.31 8.33 9.63
C GLY A 80 23.38 7.41 10.25
N LEU A 81 22.98 6.26 10.78
CA LEU A 81 23.91 5.24 11.27
C LEU A 81 24.80 4.69 10.16
N ALA A 82 24.24 4.47 8.97
CA ALA A 82 25.02 4.05 7.80
C ALA A 82 26.04 5.10 7.37
N MET A 83 25.70 6.39 7.41
CA MET A 83 26.62 7.49 7.12
C MET A 83 27.76 7.56 8.14
N LEU A 84 27.47 7.42 9.43
CA LEU A 84 28.49 7.41 10.49
C LEU A 84 29.47 6.23 10.32
N GLY A 85 28.93 5.03 10.10
CA GLY A 85 29.76 3.84 9.83
C GLY A 85 30.59 3.99 8.56
N ASN A 86 30.04 4.66 7.54
CA ASN A 86 30.75 4.97 6.31
C ASN A 86 31.90 5.97 6.52
N TRP A 87 31.70 7.02 7.32
CA TRP A 87 32.79 7.93 7.68
C TRP A 87 33.91 7.23 8.45
N GLN A 88 33.57 6.34 9.38
CA GLN A 88 34.57 5.55 10.09
C GLN A 88 35.37 4.64 9.14
N ASN A 89 34.70 3.95 8.22
CA ASN A 89 35.34 3.09 7.23
C ASN A 89 36.23 3.88 6.25
N LEU A 90 35.83 5.10 5.88
CA LEU A 90 36.62 5.98 5.03
C LEU A 90 37.90 6.45 5.76
N MET A 91 37.82 6.79 7.04
CA MET A 91 38.99 7.11 7.87
C MET A 91 39.94 5.93 8.05
N MET A 92 39.42 4.69 7.97
CA MET A 92 40.23 3.46 8.00
C MET A 92 40.72 3.02 6.60
N GLY A 93 40.50 3.81 5.55
CA GLY A 93 41.03 3.56 4.20
C GLY A 93 40.23 2.56 3.37
N ASN A 94 39.03 2.18 3.78
CA ASN A 94 38.21 1.20 3.07
C ASN A 94 37.34 1.89 2.00
N GLN A 95 37.44 1.48 0.73
CA GLN A 95 36.84 2.17 -0.43
C GLN A 95 35.46 1.64 -0.87
N GLN A 96 34.95 0.53 -0.31
CA GLN A 96 33.65 -0.06 -0.72
C GLN A 96 32.39 0.68 -0.20
N THR A 97 32.60 1.87 0.34
CA THR A 97 31.69 2.57 1.27
C THR A 97 30.51 3.26 0.57
N TYR A 98 30.71 3.73 -0.68
CA TYR A 98 29.71 4.48 -1.44
C TYR A 98 28.63 3.59 -2.08
N VAL A 99 29.00 2.43 -2.61
CA VAL A 99 28.06 1.50 -3.28
C VAL A 99 27.03 0.95 -2.30
N GLN A 100 27.44 0.68 -1.05
CA GLN A 100 26.55 0.19 0.00
C GLN A 100 25.57 1.27 0.47
N MET A 101 25.92 2.55 0.37
CA MET A 101 25.04 3.66 0.74
C MET A 101 23.86 3.82 -0.22
N ASN A 102 24.11 3.78 -1.53
CA ASN A 102 23.06 3.89 -2.54
C ASN A 102 22.05 2.73 -2.42
N GLN A 103 22.54 1.50 -2.21
CA GLN A 103 21.67 0.34 -1.99
C GLN A 103 20.80 0.49 -0.73
N LYS A 104 21.33 1.08 0.34
CA LYS A 104 20.55 1.36 1.55
C LYS A 104 19.49 2.42 1.31
N ILE A 105 19.81 3.49 0.58
CA ILE A 105 18.83 4.52 0.20
C ILE A 105 17.69 3.88 -0.60
N GLU A 106 18.01 3.15 -1.67
CA GLU A 106 17.02 2.45 -2.49
C GLU A 106 16.13 1.52 -1.66
N THR A 107 16.73 0.73 -0.78
CA THR A 107 16.01 -0.21 0.10
C THR A 107 15.06 0.53 1.05
N GLU A 108 15.52 1.61 1.70
CA GLU A 108 14.66 2.38 2.61
C GLU A 108 13.56 3.14 1.85
N THR A 109 13.82 3.64 0.64
CA THR A 109 12.80 4.22 -0.24
C THR A 109 11.71 3.21 -0.57
N LEU A 110 12.08 1.98 -0.92
CA LEU A 110 11.11 0.92 -1.20
C LEU A 110 10.26 0.57 0.04
N LYS A 111 10.85 0.57 1.23
CA LYS A 111 10.10 0.37 2.49
C LYS A 111 9.09 1.48 2.74
N ILE A 112 9.45 2.74 2.48
CA ILE A 112 8.53 3.88 2.63
C ILE A 112 7.36 3.73 1.66
N LEU A 113 7.63 3.38 0.40
CA LEU A 113 6.59 3.16 -0.61
C LEU A 113 5.67 1.98 -0.25
N ASP A 114 6.25 0.87 0.21
CA ASP A 114 5.47 -0.30 0.65
C ASP A 114 4.53 0.06 1.81
N LYS A 115 5.03 0.80 2.80
CA LYS A 115 4.21 1.31 3.92
C LYS A 115 3.10 2.24 3.46
N GLY A 116 3.36 3.08 2.45
CA GLY A 116 2.35 3.95 1.89
C GLY A 116 1.20 3.22 1.17
N ILE A 117 1.50 2.13 0.48
CA ILE A 117 0.51 1.40 -0.32
C ILE A 117 -0.31 0.39 0.50
N ASN A 118 0.27 -0.18 1.56
CA ASN A 118 -0.36 -1.26 2.33
C ASN A 118 -1.79 -0.94 2.85
N PRO A 119 -2.10 0.25 3.41
CA PRO A 119 -3.46 0.55 3.87
C PRO A 119 -4.52 0.50 2.76
N TYR A 120 -4.15 0.91 1.54
CA TYR A 120 -5.04 0.82 0.39
C TYR A 120 -5.27 -0.62 -0.06
N VAL A 121 -4.21 -1.43 -0.08
CA VAL A 121 -4.30 -2.85 -0.42
C VAL A 121 -5.22 -3.57 0.56
N GLN A 122 -5.10 -3.28 1.86
CA GLN A 122 -5.98 -3.84 2.89
C GLN A 122 -7.44 -3.45 2.68
N ALA A 123 -7.72 -2.16 2.48
CA ALA A 123 -9.08 -1.68 2.22
C ALA A 123 -9.72 -2.36 1.01
N VAL A 124 -8.95 -2.56 -0.07
CA VAL A 124 -9.44 -3.24 -1.28
C VAL A 124 -9.69 -4.73 -1.03
N GLN A 125 -8.82 -5.41 -0.28
CA GLN A 125 -9.00 -6.81 0.08
C GLN A 125 -10.22 -7.02 0.99
N ASP A 126 -10.46 -6.11 1.94
CA ASP A 126 -11.64 -6.15 2.81
C ASP A 126 -12.92 -5.97 1.98
N ASN A 127 -12.90 -5.07 1.00
CA ASN A 127 -14.01 -4.88 0.07
C ASN A 127 -14.27 -6.08 -0.84
N GLN A 128 -13.22 -6.71 -1.37
CA GLN A 128 -13.36 -7.95 -2.11
C GLN A 128 -13.97 -9.05 -1.23
N ARG A 129 -13.52 -9.19 0.02
CA ARG A 129 -14.06 -10.17 0.97
C ARG A 129 -15.56 -9.94 1.21
N ARG A 130 -15.97 -8.70 1.52
CA ARG A 130 -17.40 -8.37 1.73
C ARG A 130 -18.26 -8.67 0.50
N LEU A 131 -17.74 -8.43 -0.70
CA LEU A 131 -18.45 -8.76 -1.93
C LEU A 131 -18.64 -10.28 -2.10
N VAL A 132 -17.65 -11.11 -1.74
CA VAL A 132 -17.74 -12.58 -1.81
C VAL A 132 -18.77 -13.12 -0.83
N PHE A 133 -18.84 -12.55 0.39
CA PHE A 133 -19.81 -12.96 1.42
C PHE A 133 -21.19 -12.31 1.28
N SER A 134 -21.39 -11.43 0.30
CA SER A 134 -22.68 -10.82 -0.04
C SER A 134 -23.50 -11.65 -1.06
N LYS A 135 -22.99 -12.81 -1.49
CA LYS A 135 -23.69 -13.81 -2.30
C LYS A 135 -24.39 -14.83 -1.41
#